data_AF-A0A533UKN2-F1
#
_entry.id   AF-A0A533UKN2-F1
#
_cell.length_a   1.000
_cell.length_b   1.000
_cell.length_c   1.000
_cell.angle_alpha   90.00
_cell.angle_beta   90.00
_cell.angle_gamma   90.00
#
_symmetry.space_group_name_H-M   'P 1'
#
loop_
_entity.id
_entity.type
_entity.pdbx_description
1 polymer ?
#
loop_
_entity_poly.entity_id
_entity_poly.type
_entity_poly.pdbx_seq_one_letter_code
_entity_poly.pdbx_strand_id
1 'polypeptide(L)' 'PRRPDTMITKMVRGMLPKKPSGKIAFKRLRAYLGVPDELRSKAKTQFEDAKIRKASPYYTSMGDLGRMVGWHE' A
#
# COMPACT_ATOMS: atom_id res chain seq x y z
N PRO A 1 -10.94 5.62 -3.44
CA PRO A 1 -10.38 5.46 -2.07
C PRO A 1 -9.53 6.68 -1.79
N ARG A 2 -9.75 7.36 -0.66
CA ARG A 2 -8.98 8.56 -0.28
C ARG A 2 -7.85 8.24 0.70
N ARG A 3 -7.99 7.17 1.50
CA ARG A 3 -6.98 6.73 2.47
C ARG A 3 -5.82 6.00 1.77
N PRO A 4 -4.54 6.28 2.08
CA PRO A 4 -3.37 5.63 1.46
C PRO A 4 -3.39 4.10 1.52
N ASP A 5 -3.73 3.50 2.67
CA ASP A 5 -3.95 2.06 2.82
C ASP A 5 -4.92 1.55 1.74
N THR A 6 -6.11 2.16 1.68
CA THR A 6 -7.17 1.72 0.76
C THR A 6 -6.81 1.91 -0.71
N MET A 7 -5.87 2.82 -1.02
CA MET A 7 -5.32 2.96 -2.36
C MET A 7 -4.45 1.75 -2.71
N ILE A 8 -3.51 1.38 -1.84
CA ILE A 8 -2.62 0.22 -2.03
C ILE A 8 -3.43 -1.07 -2.16
N THR A 9 -4.39 -1.30 -1.26
CA THR A 9 -5.23 -2.51 -1.31
C THR A 9 -6.06 -2.57 -2.60
N LYS A 10 -6.59 -1.44 -3.08
CA LYS A 10 -7.29 -1.38 -4.37
C LYS A 10 -6.36 -1.64 -5.56
N MET A 11 -5.13 -1.13 -5.53
CA MET A 11 -4.12 -1.39 -6.55
C MET A 11 -3.81 -2.90 -6.64
N VAL A 12 -3.49 -3.54 -5.50
CA VAL A 12 -3.22 -4.98 -5.47
C VAL A 12 -4.45 -5.78 -5.89
N ARG A 13 -5.66 -5.36 -5.49
CA ARG A 13 -6.90 -6.00 -5.94
C ARG A 13 -7.07 -5.96 -7.46
N GLY A 14 -6.65 -4.88 -8.10
CA GLY A 14 -6.68 -4.72 -9.56
C GLY A 14 -5.71 -5.65 -10.30
N MET A 15 -4.61 -6.04 -9.65
CA MET A 15 -3.62 -7.00 -10.19
C MET A 15 -4.03 -8.46 -10.02
N LEU A 16 -5.08 -8.75 -9.24
CA LEU A 16 -5.55 -10.11 -8.98
C LEU A 16 -6.71 -10.52 -9.90
N PRO A 17 -6.82 -11.81 -10.28
CA PRO A 17 -7.89 -12.29 -11.14
C PRO A 17 -9.27 -12.12 -10.46
N LYS A 18 -10.32 -11.88 -11.26
CA LYS A 18 -11.70 -11.74 -10.75
C LYS A 18 -12.36 -13.06 -10.34
N LYS A 19 -11.64 -14.19 -10.42
CA LYS A 19 -12.08 -15.54 -10.02
C LYS A 19 -12.07 -15.73 -8.50
N PRO A 20 -12.73 -16.78 -7.96
CA PRO A 20 -12.70 -17.09 -6.53
C PRO A 20 -11.28 -17.19 -5.95
N SER A 21 -10.33 -17.73 -6.72
CA SER A 21 -8.92 -17.81 -6.34
C SER A 21 -8.30 -16.45 -6.01
N GLY A 22 -8.59 -15.41 -6.82
CA GLY A 22 -8.11 -14.05 -6.57
C GLY A 22 -8.74 -13.42 -5.33
N LYS A 23 -10.00 -13.75 -5.03
CA LYS A 23 -10.66 -13.31 -3.78
C LYS A 23 -10.00 -13.92 -2.55
N ILE A 24 -9.61 -15.20 -2.61
CA ILE A 24 -8.91 -15.89 -1.52
C ILE A 24 -7.50 -15.32 -1.33
N ALA A 25 -6.76 -15.09 -2.42
CA ALA A 25 -5.45 -14.45 -2.35
C ALA A 25 -5.52 -13.05 -1.75
N PHE A 26 -6.50 -12.23 -2.17
CA PHE A 26 -6.68 -10.87 -1.66
C PHE A 26 -6.94 -10.84 -0.15
N LYS A 27 -7.69 -11.81 0.41
CA LYS A 27 -7.96 -11.90 1.85
C LYS A 27 -6.70 -12.11 2.71
N ARG A 28 -5.60 -12.61 2.14
CA ARG A 28 -4.35 -12.84 2.87
C ARG A 28 -3.52 -11.56 3.05
N LEU A 29 -3.78 -10.53 2.23
CA LEU A 29 -3.10 -9.26 2.31
C LEU A 29 -3.78 -8.34 3.33
N ARG A 30 -3.00 -7.75 4.22
CA ARG A 30 -3.42 -6.64 5.09
C ARG A 30 -2.47 -5.46 4.89
N ALA A 31 -3.04 -4.29 4.64
CA ALA A 31 -2.31 -3.03 4.59
C ALA A 31 -2.65 -2.23 5.84
N TYR A 32 -1.71 -1.42 6.32
CA TYR A 32 -1.85 -0.61 7.51
C TYR A 32 -1.28 0.79 7.24
N LEU A 33 -1.87 1.79 7.86
CA LEU A 33 -1.28 3.13 8.00
C LEU A 33 -0.35 3.11 9.22
N GLY A 34 0.94 3.37 9.01
CA GLY A 34 1.96 3.22 10.04
C GLY A 34 2.30 1.76 10.35
N VAL A 35 2.93 1.53 11.50
CA VAL A 35 3.36 0.19 11.94
C VAL A 35 2.57 -0.17 13.20
N PRO A 36 1.69 -1.19 13.16
CA PRO A 36 1.01 -1.69 14.35
C PRO A 36 2.01 -2.16 15.42
N ASP A 37 1.68 -1.97 16.69
CA ASP A 37 2.58 -2.30 17.81
C ASP A 37 2.98 -3.78 17.81
N GLU A 38 2.05 -4.67 17.46
CA GLU A 38 2.27 -6.12 17.32
C GLU A 38 3.31 -6.50 16.24
N LEU A 39 3.56 -5.62 15.28
CA LEU A 39 4.44 -5.87 14.14
C LEU A 39 5.73 -5.04 14.21
N ARG A 40 5.90 -4.20 15.25
CA ARG A 40 7.05 -3.30 15.38
C ARG A 40 8.38 -4.06 15.51
N SER A 41 8.37 -5.23 16.16
CA SER A 41 9.54 -6.08 16.38
C SER A 41 9.82 -7.08 15.24
N LYS A 42 8.93 -7.21 14.25
CA LYS A 42 9.13 -8.18 13.16
C LYS A 42 10.10 -7.64 12.11
N ALA A 43 10.90 -8.54 11.54
CA ALA A 43 11.78 -8.21 10.43
C ALA A 43 10.97 -7.71 9.23
N LYS A 44 11.39 -6.59 8.66
CA LYS A 44 10.77 -5.97 7.48
C LYS A 44 11.54 -6.43 6.24
N THR A 45 10.83 -7.03 5.30
CA THR A 45 11.41 -7.38 3.99
C THR A 45 11.29 -6.19 3.05
N GLN A 46 12.40 -5.78 2.44
CA GLN A 46 12.42 -4.77 1.39
C GLN A 46 12.62 -5.45 0.03
N PHE A 47 11.88 -5.00 -0.99
CA PHE A 47 12.03 -5.49 -2.36
C PHE A 47 12.97 -4.58 -3.13
N GLU A 48 14.09 -5.12 -3.65
CA GLU A 48 15.12 -4.35 -4.37
C GLU A 48 14.61 -3.70 -5.66
N ASP A 49 13.67 -4.37 -6.34
CA ASP A 49 13.06 -3.89 -7.59
C ASP A 49 12.09 -2.73 -7.36
N ALA A 50 11.54 -2.60 -6.15
CA ALA A 50 10.59 -1.56 -5.79
C ALA A 50 11.24 -0.35 -5.09
N LYS A 51 12.58 -0.31 -5.00
CA LYS A 51 13.29 0.83 -4.41
C LYS A 51 13.19 2.06 -5.30
N ILE A 52 12.97 3.21 -4.67
CA ILE A 52 13.03 4.50 -5.35
C ILE A 52 14.50 4.77 -5.71
N ARG A 53 14.78 4.87 -7.02
CA ARG A 53 16.11 5.18 -7.56
C ARG A 53 16.22 6.60 -8.12
N LYS A 54 15.10 7.31 -8.25
CA LYS A 54 15.03 8.66 -8.82
C LYS A 54 15.03 9.72 -7.71
N ALA A 55 15.44 10.94 -8.07
CA ALA A 55 15.42 12.07 -7.15
C ALA A 55 13.99 12.48 -6.73
N SER A 56 13.90 13.22 -5.62
CA SER A 56 12.64 13.70 -5.02
C SER A 56 11.60 14.29 -5.99
N PRO A 57 11.94 15.11 -7.01
CA PRO A 57 10.92 15.69 -7.90
C PRO A 57 10.22 14.68 -8.81
N TYR A 58 10.69 13.43 -8.88
CA TYR A 58 10.14 12.40 -9.78
C TYR A 58 9.13 11.46 -9.11
N TYR A 59 8.85 11.63 -7.82
CA TYR A 59 7.87 10.81 -7.12
C TYR A 59 7.09 11.64 -6.11
N THR A 60 5.97 11.10 -5.66
CA THR A 60 5.14 11.72 -4.63
C THR A 60 4.76 10.66 -3.61
N SER A 61 4.51 11.07 -2.36
CA SER A 61 4.10 10.14 -1.33
C SER A 61 2.61 9.83 -1.41
N MET A 62 2.22 8.60 -1.02
CA MET A 62 0.82 8.22 -0.95
C MET A 62 0.04 9.04 0.10
N GLY A 63 0.74 9.52 1.14
CA GLY A 63 0.17 10.40 2.15
C GLY A 63 -0.20 11.76 1.57
N ASP A 64 0.68 12.36 0.78
CA ASP A 64 0.43 13.64 0.10
C ASP A 64 -0.71 13.53 -0.91
N LEU A 65 -0.73 12.45 -1.70
CA LEU A 65 -1.85 12.16 -2.60
C LEU A 65 -3.16 12.05 -1.85
N GLY A 66 -3.18 11.30 -0.74
CA GLY A 66 -4.35 11.17 0.12
C GLY A 66 -4.86 12.54 0.57
N ARG A 67 -3.97 13.38 1.11
CA ARG A 67 -4.32 14.73 1.57
C ARG A 67 -4.91 15.59 0.45
N MET A 68 -4.33 15.56 -0.74
CA MET A 68 -4.84 16.32 -1.90
C MET A 68 -6.24 15.89 -2.34
N VAL A 69 -6.59 14.60 -2.23
CA VAL A 69 -7.93 14.09 -2.60
C VAL A 69 -8.95 14.15 -1.45
N GLY A 70 -8.64 14.87 -0.37
CA GLY A 70 -9.53 15.07 0.78
C GLY A 70 -9.52 13.94 1.80
N TRP A 71 -8.38 13.27 1.98
CA TRP A 71 -8.15 12.47 3.18
C TRP A 71 -7.68 13.39 4.30
N HIS A 72 -8.54 13.55 5.30
CA HIS A 72 -8.19 14.17 6.57
C HIS A 72 -7.65 13.10 7.50
N GLU A 73 -6.45 13.38 8.03
CA GLU A 73 -5.73 12.56 9.01
C GLU A 73 -6.43 12.58 10.37
#